data_AF-A0A0H3MDD2-F1
#
_entry.id   AF-A0A0H3MDD2-F1
#
_cell.length_a   1.000
_cell.length_b   1.000
_cell.length_c   1.000
_cell.angle_alpha   90.00
_cell.angle_beta   90.00
_cell.angle_gamma   90.00
#
_symmetry.space_group_name_H-M   'P 1'
#
loop_
_entity.id
_entity.type
_entity.pdbx_description
1 polymer ?
#
loop_
_entity_poly.entity_id
_entity_poly.type
_entity_poly.pdbx_seq_one_letter_code
_entity_poly.pdbx_strand_id
1 'polypeptide(L)'
;MASRQSSLAVLQAHECLRKLQIFFPRLWGQIITTTTQGDLDQETPLCAVENTGFFTDDVDFLVQSGQCDLGIHSAKDLPENPKATVVSITASIDPRDILVFHEKYLSIPLPRRLRIGSSSVRRKELLSLLYPSAIITDIRGTIQTRLKLLEEKNFDAIVMANAAVSRLGLRLPCTKILPPPYHPLQGRLAITASRHIRSWRGLFLTCGITEDVEIMCFS
;
A
#
# COMPACT_ATOMS: atom_id res chain seq x y z
N MET A 1 -16.95 1.92 6.35
CA MET A 1 -15.82 1.83 5.40
C MET A 1 -15.22 0.44 5.50
N ALA A 2 -15.07 -0.25 4.38
CA ALA A 2 -14.40 -1.54 4.30
C ALA A 2 -12.89 -1.36 4.12
N SER A 3 -12.10 -2.22 4.75
CA SER A 3 -10.65 -2.26 4.58
C SER A 3 -10.09 -3.66 4.83
N ARG A 4 -8.83 -3.89 4.47
CA ARG A 4 -8.10 -5.09 4.89
C ARG A 4 -7.81 -5.05 6.39
N GLN A 5 -7.64 -6.21 7.00
CA GLN A 5 -7.35 -6.34 8.43
C GLN A 5 -5.93 -5.87 8.82
N SER A 6 -4.99 -5.77 7.89
CA SER A 6 -3.61 -5.35 8.20
C SER A 6 -3.58 -3.96 8.87
N SER A 7 -2.65 -3.74 9.80
CA SER A 7 -2.58 -2.47 10.55
C SER A 7 -2.40 -1.25 9.63
N LEU A 8 -1.64 -1.39 8.54
CA LEU A 8 -1.50 -0.31 7.56
C LEU A 8 -2.83 0.01 6.88
N ALA A 9 -3.60 -0.99 6.46
CA ALA A 9 -4.88 -0.79 5.78
C ALA A 9 -5.91 -0.13 6.71
N VAL A 10 -5.99 -0.57 7.96
CA VAL A 10 -6.85 0.06 8.97
C VAL A 10 -6.48 1.53 9.19
N LEU A 11 -5.18 1.87 9.25
CA LEU A 11 -4.73 3.25 9.36
C LEU A 11 -5.08 4.09 8.12
N GLN A 12 -5.02 3.50 6.93
CA GLN A 12 -5.44 4.14 5.67
C GLN A 12 -6.95 4.44 5.68
N ALA A 13 -7.77 3.50 6.15
CA ALA A 13 -9.22 3.72 6.29
C ALA A 13 -9.53 4.83 7.31
N HIS A 14 -8.84 4.84 8.45
CA HIS A 14 -8.95 5.94 9.40
C HIS A 14 -8.44 7.28 8.83
N GLU A 15 -7.42 7.28 7.98
CA GLU A 15 -6.93 8.47 7.29
C GLU A 15 -8.05 9.09 6.43
N CYS A 16 -8.71 8.28 5.60
CA CYS A 16 -9.83 8.74 4.77
C CYS A 16 -11.01 9.23 5.61
N LEU A 17 -11.36 8.52 6.69
CA LEU A 17 -12.42 8.95 7.61
C LEU A 17 -12.09 10.29 8.27
N ARG A 18 -10.86 10.47 8.76
CA ARG A 18 -10.42 11.74 9.37
C ARG A 18 -10.47 12.90 8.38
N LYS A 19 -10.10 12.67 7.11
CA LYS A 19 -10.22 13.70 6.06
C LYS A 19 -11.65 14.18 5.88
N LEU A 20 -12.63 13.27 5.90
CA LEU A 20 -14.05 13.65 5.87
C LEU A 20 -14.48 14.38 7.14
N GLN A 21 -14.01 13.95 8.31
CA GLN A 21 -14.37 14.55 9.60
C GLN A 21 -13.89 16.00 9.77
N ILE A 22 -12.85 16.43 9.04
CA ILE A 22 -12.44 17.84 8.99
C ILE A 22 -13.59 18.72 8.48
N PHE A 23 -14.32 18.25 7.47
CA PHE A 23 -15.46 18.98 6.87
C PHE A 23 -16.79 18.67 7.57
N PHE A 24 -16.91 17.47 8.14
CA PHE A 24 -18.10 17.01 8.82
C PHE A 24 -17.76 16.52 10.24
N PRO A 25 -17.58 17.42 11.23
CA PRO A 25 -17.11 17.03 12.57
C PRO A 25 -18.04 16.07 13.32
N ARG A 26 -19.32 16.01 12.92
CA ARG A 26 -20.32 15.08 13.48
C ARG A 26 -20.43 13.77 12.71
N LEU A 27 -19.67 13.60 11.62
CA LEU A 27 -19.65 12.36 10.86
C LEU A 27 -19.03 11.26 11.72
N TRP A 28 -19.84 10.24 11.99
CA TRP A 28 -19.38 8.99 12.54
C TRP A 28 -19.25 7.96 11.42
N GLY A 29 -18.20 7.15 11.47
CA GLY A 29 -17.97 6.07 10.53
C GLY A 29 -17.33 4.87 11.24
N GLN A 30 -17.83 3.68 10.92
CA GLN A 30 -17.24 2.43 11.35
C GLN A 30 -16.30 1.87 10.29
N ILE A 31 -15.18 1.29 10.72
CA ILE A 31 -14.31 0.50 9.85
C ILE A 31 -14.65 -0.97 10.04
N ILE A 32 -14.99 -1.64 8.95
CA ILE A 32 -15.22 -3.08 8.90
C ILE A 32 -14.05 -3.68 8.15
N THR A 33 -13.36 -4.63 8.78
CA THR A 33 -12.18 -5.27 8.20
C THR A 33 -12.52 -6.64 7.64
N THR A 34 -11.84 -7.04 6.56
CA THR A 34 -11.84 -8.40 6.04
C THR A 34 -10.42 -8.87 5.74
N THR A 35 -10.25 -10.18 5.64
CA THR A 35 -9.00 -10.82 5.19
C THR A 35 -9.14 -11.12 3.71
N THR A 36 -8.15 -10.71 2.92
CA THR A 36 -8.17 -10.99 1.47
C THR A 36 -7.46 -12.29 1.11
N GLN A 37 -7.72 -12.82 -0.08
CA GLN A 37 -6.95 -13.94 -0.61
C GLN A 37 -5.43 -13.67 -0.54
N GLY A 38 -4.98 -12.46 -0.88
CA GLY A 38 -3.56 -12.12 -0.80
C GLY A 38 -2.98 -11.93 0.59
N ASP A 39 -3.82 -11.86 1.63
CA ASP A 39 -3.36 -11.95 3.01
C ASP A 39 -3.13 -13.42 3.42
N LEU A 40 -3.94 -14.34 2.90
CA LEU A 40 -3.88 -15.78 3.19
C LEU A 40 -2.80 -16.49 2.36
N ASP A 41 -2.69 -16.16 1.08
CA ASP A 41 -1.78 -16.79 0.14
C ASP A 41 -0.44 -16.03 0.04
N GLN A 42 0.58 -16.64 0.63
CA GLN A 42 1.96 -16.17 0.61
C GLN A 42 2.86 -17.01 -0.32
N GLU A 43 2.32 -18.00 -1.00
CA GLU A 43 3.07 -18.90 -1.89
C GLU A 43 3.03 -18.41 -3.34
N THR A 44 1.87 -17.91 -3.79
CA THR A 44 1.71 -17.43 -5.16
C THR A 44 2.62 -16.22 -5.44
N PRO A 45 3.50 -16.29 -6.46
CA PRO A 45 4.38 -15.18 -6.83
C PRO A 45 3.61 -13.89 -7.12
N LEU A 46 4.11 -12.74 -6.64
CA LEU A 46 3.41 -11.46 -6.84
C LEU A 46 3.18 -11.17 -8.34
N CYS A 47 4.16 -11.46 -9.20
CA CYS A 47 4.04 -11.24 -10.63
C CYS A 47 2.91 -12.03 -11.30
N ALA A 48 2.45 -13.14 -10.71
CA ALA A 48 1.35 -13.93 -11.24
C ALA A 48 -0.04 -13.35 -10.86
N VAL A 49 -0.08 -12.47 -9.87
CA VAL A 49 -1.31 -11.85 -9.33
C VAL A 49 -1.28 -10.31 -9.44
N GLU A 50 -0.27 -9.73 -10.08
CA GLU A 50 -0.21 -8.31 -10.37
C GLU A 50 -1.41 -7.89 -11.24
N ASN A 51 -1.99 -6.71 -10.93
CA ASN A 51 -3.19 -6.17 -11.58
C ASN A 51 -4.47 -7.02 -11.45
N THR A 52 -4.46 -8.05 -10.61
CA THR A 52 -5.66 -8.83 -10.26
C THR A 52 -6.31 -8.31 -8.98
N GLY A 53 -7.55 -8.71 -8.72
CA GLY A 53 -8.30 -8.35 -7.51
C GLY A 53 -7.82 -9.02 -6.21
N PHE A 54 -6.64 -9.66 -6.23
CA PHE A 54 -6.10 -10.52 -5.16
C PHE A 54 -6.02 -9.85 -3.77
N PHE A 55 -5.89 -8.52 -3.72
CA PHE A 55 -5.88 -7.74 -2.49
C PHE A 55 -7.11 -6.83 -2.31
N THR A 56 -8.04 -6.79 -3.27
CA THR A 56 -9.13 -5.80 -3.30
C THR A 56 -10.50 -6.44 -3.30
N ASP A 57 -10.66 -7.65 -3.82
CA ASP A 57 -11.95 -8.28 -4.10
C ASP A 57 -12.82 -8.46 -2.87
N ASP A 58 -12.26 -8.95 -1.76
CA ASP A 58 -13.03 -9.18 -0.53
C ASP A 58 -13.50 -7.86 0.09
N VAL A 59 -12.70 -6.79 -0.03
CA VAL A 59 -13.09 -5.45 0.43
C VAL A 59 -14.17 -4.87 -0.48
N ASP A 60 -14.02 -4.99 -1.80
CA ASP A 60 -15.00 -4.52 -2.78
C ASP A 60 -16.33 -5.30 -2.67
N PHE A 61 -16.29 -6.58 -2.31
CA PHE A 61 -17.49 -7.38 -2.06
C PHE A 61 -18.33 -6.82 -0.89
N LEU A 62 -17.69 -6.36 0.20
CA LEU A 62 -18.40 -5.69 1.30
C LEU A 62 -19.10 -4.40 0.84
N VAL A 63 -18.49 -3.69 -0.12
CA VAL A 63 -19.07 -2.48 -0.70
C VAL A 63 -20.23 -2.80 -1.64
N GLN A 64 -20.05 -3.78 -2.52
CA GLN A 64 -21.07 -4.21 -3.48
C GLN A 64 -22.30 -4.81 -2.81
N SER A 65 -22.10 -5.63 -1.77
CA SER A 65 -23.19 -6.20 -0.97
C SER A 65 -23.93 -5.15 -0.12
N GLY A 66 -23.39 -3.94 0.01
CA GLY A 66 -23.96 -2.86 0.82
C GLY A 66 -23.74 -3.02 2.32
N GLN A 67 -22.82 -3.90 2.74
CA GLN A 67 -22.36 -3.97 4.12
C GLN A 67 -21.49 -2.76 4.50
N CYS A 68 -20.87 -2.11 3.50
CA CYS A 68 -20.12 -0.87 3.65
C CYS A 68 -20.45 0.09 2.51
N ASP A 69 -20.42 1.39 2.79
CA ASP A 69 -20.64 2.41 1.75
C ASP A 69 -19.42 2.64 0.86
N LEU A 70 -18.22 2.47 1.44
CA LEU A 70 -16.94 2.82 0.83
C LEU A 70 -15.91 1.75 1.12
N GLY A 71 -15.06 1.43 0.14
CA GLY A 71 -13.88 0.57 0.26
C GLY A 71 -12.60 1.39 0.19
N ILE A 72 -11.60 1.04 1.00
CA ILE A 72 -10.33 1.78 1.07
C ILE A 72 -9.17 0.86 0.70
N HIS A 73 -8.42 1.26 -0.33
CA HIS A 73 -7.32 0.50 -0.88
C HIS A 73 -6.06 1.36 -0.99
N SER A 74 -4.88 0.73 -0.95
CA SER A 74 -3.69 1.38 -1.51
C SER A 74 -3.88 1.46 -3.02
N ALA A 75 -3.78 2.65 -3.63
CA ALA A 75 -4.16 2.83 -5.03
C ALA A 75 -3.34 1.98 -6.01
N LYS A 76 -2.08 1.70 -5.67
CA LYS A 76 -1.21 0.80 -6.45
C LYS A 76 -1.61 -0.69 -6.44
N ASP A 77 -2.50 -1.07 -5.53
CA ASP A 77 -2.99 -2.45 -5.41
C ASP A 77 -4.33 -2.62 -6.14
N LEU A 78 -4.86 -1.55 -6.76
CA LEU A 78 -6.06 -1.65 -7.59
C LEU A 78 -5.80 -2.54 -8.82
N PRO A 79 -6.75 -3.43 -9.17
CA PRO A 79 -6.70 -4.13 -10.44
C PRO A 79 -7.02 -3.19 -11.59
N GLU A 80 -6.76 -3.66 -12.81
CA GLU A 80 -7.14 -2.94 -14.04
C GLU A 80 -8.66 -2.70 -14.11
N ASN A 81 -9.45 -3.66 -13.65
CA ASN A 81 -10.91 -3.59 -13.60
C ASN A 81 -11.42 -3.83 -12.17
N PRO A 82 -11.51 -2.77 -11.33
CA PRO A 82 -12.02 -2.88 -9.97
C PRO A 82 -13.48 -3.31 -9.92
N LYS A 83 -13.84 -4.13 -8.93
CA LYS A 83 -15.23 -4.58 -8.73
C LYS A 83 -16.12 -3.44 -8.25
N ALA A 84 -15.61 -2.58 -7.38
CA ALA A 84 -16.30 -1.36 -6.96
C ALA A 84 -15.75 -0.13 -7.68
N THR A 85 -16.63 0.84 -7.98
CA THR A 85 -16.25 2.04 -8.73
C THR A 85 -15.35 2.93 -7.91
N VAL A 86 -14.20 3.34 -8.46
CA VAL A 86 -13.33 4.34 -7.83
C VAL A 86 -14.04 5.71 -7.85
N VAL A 87 -14.25 6.28 -6.66
CA VAL A 87 -14.91 7.57 -6.43
C VAL A 87 -13.95 8.66 -5.95
N SER A 88 -12.74 8.30 -5.53
CA SER A 88 -11.68 9.25 -5.21
C SER A 88 -10.31 8.58 -5.21
N ILE A 89 -9.28 9.32 -5.62
CA ILE A 89 -7.88 8.98 -5.38
C ILE A 89 -7.24 10.14 -4.63
N THR A 90 -6.66 9.84 -3.49
CA THR A 90 -6.04 10.85 -2.64
C THR A 90 -4.70 11.33 -3.19
N ALA A 91 -4.28 12.50 -2.73
CA ALA A 91 -2.89 12.93 -2.84
C ALA A 91 -1.89 11.86 -2.37
N SER A 92 -0.72 11.85 -2.99
CA SER A 92 0.40 11.00 -2.55
C SER A 92 1.13 11.65 -1.38
N ILE A 93 1.37 10.89 -0.31
CA ILE A 93 2.20 11.36 0.82
C ILE A 93 3.69 11.32 0.47
N ASP A 94 4.16 10.18 -0.04
CA ASP A 94 5.54 10.00 -0.49
C ASP A 94 5.65 8.76 -1.40
N PRO A 95 5.84 8.93 -2.71
CA PRO A 95 5.90 7.81 -3.64
C PRO A 95 7.22 7.05 -3.59
N ARG A 96 8.24 7.51 -2.86
CA ARG A 96 9.59 6.95 -2.91
C ARG A 96 9.66 5.54 -2.33
N ASP A 97 10.50 4.71 -2.93
CA ASP A 97 10.94 3.44 -2.33
C ASP A 97 12.15 3.69 -1.42
N ILE A 98 12.22 2.92 -0.34
CA ILE A 98 13.34 2.92 0.59
C ILE A 98 13.91 1.53 0.74
N LEU A 99 15.24 1.45 0.86
CA LEU A 99 15.98 0.26 1.24
C LEU A 99 16.31 0.37 2.73
N VAL A 100 15.75 -0.55 3.51
CA VAL A 100 15.86 -0.58 4.98
C VAL A 100 16.82 -1.70 5.34
N PHE A 101 17.94 -1.33 5.93
CA PHE A 101 18.98 -2.24 6.37
C PHE A 101 18.72 -2.72 7.79
N HIS A 102 19.20 -3.91 8.11
CA HIS A 102 19.23 -4.38 9.50
C HIS A 102 20.08 -3.43 10.36
N GLU A 103 19.59 -3.06 11.54
CA GLU A 103 20.25 -2.10 12.45
C GLU A 103 21.69 -2.44 12.85
N LYS A 104 22.11 -3.71 12.76
CA LYS A 104 23.50 -4.14 13.01
C LYS A 104 24.49 -3.30 12.18
N TYR A 105 24.08 -2.90 10.97
CA TYR A 105 24.89 -2.11 10.03
C TYR A 105 25.07 -0.64 10.40
N LEU A 106 24.48 -0.18 11.51
CA LEU A 106 24.87 1.08 12.14
C LEU A 106 26.26 1.00 12.79
N SER A 107 26.67 -0.21 13.18
CA SER A 107 27.90 -0.45 13.96
C SER A 107 28.93 -1.32 13.24
N ILE A 108 28.55 -1.98 12.14
CA ILE A 108 29.43 -2.85 11.36
C ILE A 108 29.34 -2.54 9.87
N PRO A 109 30.40 -2.75 9.08
CA PRO A 109 30.36 -2.53 7.64
C PRO A 109 29.40 -3.50 6.93
N LEU A 110 28.83 -3.05 5.80
CA LEU A 110 28.00 -3.89 4.94
C LEU A 110 28.83 -5.05 4.34
N PRO A 111 28.27 -6.26 4.22
CA PRO A 111 28.93 -7.36 3.55
C PRO A 111 29.07 -7.09 2.06
N ARG A 112 30.07 -7.70 1.41
CA ARG A 112 30.27 -7.61 -0.05
C ARG A 112 29.06 -8.12 -0.84
N ARG A 113 28.37 -9.14 -0.33
CA ARG A 113 27.20 -9.77 -0.95
C ARG A 113 26.02 -9.67 0.01
N LEU A 114 25.18 -8.66 -0.20
CA LEU A 114 23.97 -8.42 0.60
C LEU A 114 22.87 -9.42 0.23
N ARG A 115 22.09 -9.87 1.21
CA ARG A 115 20.80 -10.52 0.98
C ARG A 115 19.68 -9.48 1.07
N ILE A 116 19.01 -9.18 -0.04
CA ILE A 116 17.98 -8.13 -0.11
C ILE A 116 16.61 -8.74 -0.38
N GLY A 117 15.64 -8.42 0.47
CA GLY A 117 14.25 -8.87 0.35
C GLY A 117 13.39 -7.93 -0.50
N SER A 118 12.88 -8.43 -1.63
CA SER A 118 11.85 -7.74 -2.43
C SER A 118 11.14 -8.73 -3.35
N SER A 119 9.81 -8.67 -3.40
CA SER A 119 9.00 -9.47 -4.34
C SER A 119 8.46 -8.71 -5.56
N SER A 120 8.75 -7.41 -5.68
CA SER A 120 8.34 -6.61 -6.84
C SER A 120 9.38 -6.71 -7.95
N VAL A 121 8.96 -7.01 -9.18
CA VAL A 121 9.83 -7.09 -10.37
C VAL A 121 10.60 -5.78 -10.57
N ARG A 122 9.89 -4.64 -10.62
CA ARG A 122 10.48 -3.30 -10.73
C ARG A 122 11.57 -3.03 -9.70
N ARG A 123 11.33 -3.40 -8.43
CA ARG A 123 12.31 -3.20 -7.36
C ARG A 123 13.50 -4.15 -7.51
N LYS A 124 13.28 -5.40 -7.93
CA LYS A 124 14.36 -6.37 -8.18
C LYS A 124 15.28 -5.87 -9.30
N GLU A 125 14.73 -5.38 -10.40
CA GLU A 125 15.50 -4.80 -11.51
C GLU A 125 16.38 -3.63 -11.05
N LEU A 126 15.79 -2.67 -10.32
CA LEU A 126 16.53 -1.53 -9.79
C LEU A 126 17.66 -1.98 -8.82
N LEU A 127 17.38 -2.93 -7.94
CA LEU A 127 18.36 -3.46 -7.01
C LEU A 127 19.50 -4.18 -7.73
N SER A 128 19.23 -4.93 -8.80
CA SER A 128 20.26 -5.61 -9.60
C SER A 128 21.24 -4.63 -10.24
N LEU A 129 20.77 -3.42 -10.59
CA LEU A 129 21.62 -2.35 -11.12
C LEU A 129 22.45 -1.68 -10.01
N LEU A 130 21.84 -1.38 -8.86
CA LEU A 130 22.49 -0.65 -7.77
C LEU A 130 23.40 -1.52 -6.90
N TYR A 131 23.08 -2.82 -6.78
CA TYR A 131 23.77 -3.79 -5.94
C TYR A 131 24.03 -5.07 -6.75
N PRO A 132 24.89 -5.04 -7.78
CA PRO A 132 25.07 -6.14 -8.74
C PRO A 132 25.60 -7.43 -8.12
N SER A 133 26.22 -7.36 -6.94
CA SER A 133 26.69 -8.54 -6.19
C SER A 133 25.68 -9.06 -5.16
N ALA A 134 24.53 -8.41 -4.97
CA ALA A 134 23.53 -8.83 -3.98
C ALA A 134 22.77 -10.08 -4.42
N ILE A 135 22.35 -10.87 -3.44
CA ILE A 135 21.35 -11.93 -3.61
C ILE A 135 20.00 -11.29 -3.33
N ILE A 136 19.16 -11.18 -4.37
CA ILE A 136 17.81 -10.64 -4.23
C ILE A 136 16.82 -11.80 -4.11
N THR A 137 16.06 -11.81 -3.03
CA THR A 137 15.16 -12.90 -2.65
C THR A 137 13.77 -12.39 -2.38
N ASP A 138 12.77 -13.21 -2.67
CA ASP A 138 11.37 -12.89 -2.41
C ASP A 138 11.11 -12.72 -0.90
N ILE A 139 10.21 -11.79 -0.58
CA ILE A 139 9.75 -11.55 0.79
C ILE A 139 8.25 -11.21 0.77
N ARG A 140 7.49 -11.92 1.61
CA ARG A 140 6.03 -11.83 1.68
C ARG A 140 5.56 -11.37 3.06
N GLY A 141 4.25 -11.18 3.18
CA GLY A 141 3.60 -10.72 4.40
C GLY A 141 3.49 -9.20 4.53
N THR A 142 2.89 -8.80 5.65
CA THR A 142 2.66 -7.40 6.04
C THR A 142 3.98 -6.67 6.33
N ILE A 143 3.94 -5.34 6.51
CA ILE A 143 5.12 -4.55 6.88
C ILE A 143 5.76 -5.08 8.17
N GLN A 144 4.94 -5.42 9.16
CA GLN A 144 5.38 -5.97 10.44
C GLN A 144 6.09 -7.31 10.27
N THR A 145 5.51 -8.22 9.47
CA THR A 145 6.11 -9.52 9.17
C THR A 145 7.46 -9.36 8.47
N ARG A 146 7.57 -8.43 7.51
CA ARG A 146 8.82 -8.17 6.79
C ARG A 146 9.91 -7.59 7.68
N LEU A 147 9.56 -6.68 8.59
CA LEU A 147 10.50 -6.13 9.58
C LEU A 147 11.00 -7.21 10.54
N LYS A 148 10.11 -8.09 11.01
CA LYS A 148 10.49 -9.25 11.83
C LYS A 148 11.48 -10.17 11.10
N LEU A 149 11.24 -10.45 9.81
CA LEU A 149 12.16 -11.25 8.99
C LEU A 149 13.52 -10.55 8.78
N LEU A 150 13.55 -9.21 8.73
CA LEU A 150 14.80 -8.45 8.70
C LEU A 150 15.58 -8.60 10.01
N GLU A 151 14.90 -8.52 11.17
CA GLU A 151 15.49 -8.68 12.50
C GLU A 151 16.00 -10.11 12.77
N GLU A 152 15.27 -11.13 12.31
CA GLU A 152 15.64 -12.54 12.42
C GLU A 152 16.86 -12.93 11.56
N LYS A 153 17.52 -11.95 10.90
CA LYS A 153 18.72 -12.10 10.06
C LYS A 153 18.53 -12.97 8.81
N ASN A 154 17.29 -13.10 8.35
CA ASN A 154 16.99 -13.73 7.06
C ASN A 154 17.42 -12.82 5.89
N PHE A 155 17.44 -11.51 6.13
CA PHE A 155 17.84 -10.49 5.17
C PHE A 155 18.85 -9.50 5.78
N ASP A 156 19.68 -8.91 4.93
CA ASP A 156 20.54 -7.77 5.29
C ASP A 156 19.83 -6.44 5.07
N ALA A 157 18.92 -6.40 4.09
CA ALA A 157 18.04 -5.28 3.84
C ALA A 157 16.72 -5.73 3.19
N ILE A 158 15.68 -4.91 3.29
CA ILE A 158 14.39 -5.10 2.60
C ILE A 158 13.96 -3.81 1.92
N VAL A 159 13.16 -3.91 0.85
CA VAL A 159 12.60 -2.71 0.19
C VAL A 159 11.15 -2.47 0.60
N MET A 160 10.86 -1.23 1.00
CA MET A 160 9.51 -0.78 1.40
C MET A 160 9.13 0.53 0.71
N ALA A 161 7.83 0.84 0.70
CA ALA A 161 7.35 2.16 0.27
C ALA A 161 7.46 3.14 1.43
N ASN A 162 8.00 4.34 1.21
CA ASN A 162 8.15 5.32 2.29
C ASN A 162 6.79 5.79 2.85
N ALA A 163 5.74 5.83 2.00
CA ALA A 163 4.38 6.10 2.45
C ALA A 163 3.87 5.11 3.51
N ALA A 164 4.27 3.83 3.45
CA ALA A 164 3.87 2.84 4.46
C ALA A 164 4.54 3.12 5.81
N VAL A 165 5.84 3.44 5.78
CA VAL A 165 6.61 3.82 6.98
C VAL A 165 6.04 5.07 7.63
N SER A 166 5.72 6.09 6.81
CA SER A 166 5.14 7.34 7.27
C SER A 166 3.78 7.13 7.94
N ARG A 167 2.88 6.35 7.33
CA ARG A 167 1.56 6.04 7.91
C ARG A 167 1.63 5.24 9.21
N LEU A 168 2.58 4.32 9.31
CA LEU A 168 2.78 3.49 10.49
C LEU A 168 3.59 4.20 11.59
N GLY A 169 4.11 5.40 11.34
CA GLY A 169 4.96 6.13 12.29
C GLY A 169 6.26 5.40 12.64
N LEU A 170 6.76 4.57 11.72
CA LEU A 170 7.94 3.74 11.97
C LEU A 170 9.22 4.57 11.94
N ARG A 171 10.13 4.30 12.89
CA ARG A 171 11.47 4.89 12.93
C ARG A 171 12.48 3.84 12.48
N LEU A 172 13.07 4.04 11.31
CA LEU A 172 13.98 3.09 10.68
C LEU A 172 15.36 3.75 10.49
N PRO A 173 16.27 3.64 11.47
CA PRO A 173 17.50 4.44 11.53
C PRO A 173 18.50 4.11 10.43
N CYS A 174 18.43 2.91 9.85
CA CYS A 174 19.33 2.46 8.80
C CYS A 174 18.59 2.37 7.46
N THR A 175 18.28 3.51 6.84
CA THR A 175 17.47 3.59 5.62
C THR A 175 18.15 4.40 4.52
N LYS A 176 18.03 3.95 3.27
CA LYS A 176 18.40 4.73 2.07
C LYS A 176 17.21 4.90 1.15
N ILE A 177 17.02 6.10 0.61
CA ILE A 177 16.04 6.34 -0.46
C ILE A 177 16.58 5.76 -1.76
N LEU A 178 15.77 4.97 -2.46
CA LEU A 178 16.09 4.45 -3.78
C LEU A 178 15.70 5.47 -4.87
N PRO A 179 16.45 5.57 -5.98
CA PRO A 179 16.08 6.43 -7.10
C PRO A 179 14.82 5.93 -7.83
N PRO A 180 14.16 6.78 -8.65
CA PRO A 180 13.05 6.38 -9.52
C PRO A 180 13.48 5.32 -10.56
N PRO A 181 12.53 4.67 -11.26
CA PRO A 181 11.08 4.94 -11.27
C PRO A 181 10.33 4.38 -10.06
N TYR A 182 9.38 5.16 -9.54
CA TYR A 182 8.41 4.70 -8.53
C TYR A 182 7.09 4.30 -9.20
N HIS A 183 6.29 3.46 -8.53
CA HIS A 183 4.96 3.16 -9.01
C HIS A 183 4.10 4.45 -8.99
N PRO A 184 3.38 4.82 -10.07
CA PRO A 184 2.69 6.11 -10.20
C PRO A 184 1.63 6.33 -9.11
N LEU A 185 0.96 5.26 -8.70
CA LEU A 185 -0.05 5.28 -7.63
C LEU A 185 0.52 5.04 -6.22
N GLN A 186 1.84 4.93 -6.05
CA GLN A 186 2.43 4.70 -4.74
C GLN A 186 2.21 5.91 -3.83
N GLY A 187 1.78 5.63 -2.60
CA GLY A 187 1.49 6.66 -1.60
C GLY A 187 0.07 7.22 -1.65
N ARG A 188 -0.66 6.99 -2.74
CA ARG A 188 -2.08 7.36 -2.90
C ARG A 188 -3.00 6.28 -2.32
N LEU A 189 -4.19 6.69 -1.88
CA LEU A 189 -5.28 5.79 -1.49
C LEU A 189 -6.40 5.89 -2.51
N ALA A 190 -6.98 4.75 -2.86
CA ALA A 190 -8.19 4.69 -3.66
C ALA A 190 -9.39 4.46 -2.76
N ILE A 191 -10.45 5.23 -2.99
CA ILE A 191 -11.74 5.09 -2.33
C ILE A 191 -12.72 4.57 -3.36
N THR A 192 -13.30 3.40 -3.11
CA THR A 192 -14.31 2.76 -3.97
C THR A 192 -15.71 2.86 -3.37
N ALA A 193 -16.74 2.84 -4.21
CA ALA A 193 -18.15 2.79 -3.80
C ALA A 193 -18.97 1.98 -4.82
N SER A 194 -20.11 1.45 -4.40
CA SER A 194 -21.08 0.78 -5.30
C SER A 194 -22.44 1.47 -5.35
N ARG A 195 -22.67 2.48 -4.51
CA ARG A 195 -23.92 3.26 -4.43
C ARG A 195 -23.59 4.74 -4.30
N HIS A 196 -24.54 5.58 -4.70
CA HIS A 196 -24.41 7.05 -4.59
C HIS A 196 -23.12 7.61 -5.22
N ILE A 197 -22.64 7.01 -6.32
CA ILE A 197 -21.35 7.31 -6.96
C ILE A 197 -21.18 8.81 -7.23
N ARG A 198 -22.19 9.46 -7.83
CA ARG A 198 -22.16 10.89 -8.12
C ARG A 198 -22.04 11.74 -6.87
N SER A 199 -22.76 11.37 -5.81
CA SER A 199 -22.71 12.07 -4.52
C SER A 199 -21.34 11.93 -3.86
N TRP A 200 -20.77 10.72 -3.86
CA TRP A 200 -19.42 10.50 -3.32
C TRP A 200 -18.35 11.26 -4.09
N ARG A 201 -18.38 11.20 -5.43
CA ARG A 201 -17.44 11.97 -6.27
C ARG A 201 -17.54 13.46 -5.99
N GLY A 202 -18.76 14.02 -5.95
CA GLY A 202 -18.99 15.42 -5.64
C GLY A 202 -18.50 15.81 -4.24
N LEU A 203 -18.74 14.96 -3.24
CA LEU A 203 -18.27 15.17 -1.87
C LEU A 203 -16.74 15.19 -1.79
N PHE A 204 -16.06 14.17 -2.31
CA PHE A 204 -14.61 14.06 -2.25
C PHE A 204 -13.91 15.18 -3.04
N LEU A 205 -14.49 15.61 -4.16
CA LEU A 205 -14.00 16.76 -4.91
C LEU A 205 -14.16 18.07 -4.10
N THR A 206 -15.33 18.30 -3.51
CA THR A 206 -15.62 19.51 -2.72
C THR A 206 -14.72 19.59 -1.47
N CYS A 207 -14.42 18.46 -0.85
CA CYS A 207 -13.53 18.37 0.29
C CYS A 207 -12.03 18.41 -0.09
N GLY A 208 -11.67 18.54 -1.37
CA GLY A 208 -10.28 18.52 -1.82
C GLY A 208 -9.54 17.22 -1.49
N ILE A 209 -10.27 16.11 -1.34
CA ILE A 209 -9.68 14.81 -1.03
C ILE A 209 -9.15 14.15 -2.30
N THR A 210 -9.81 14.38 -3.43
CA THR A 210 -9.40 13.92 -4.75
C THR A 210 -8.29 14.81 -5.32
N GLU A 211 -7.19 14.20 -5.79
CA GLU A 211 -6.15 14.90 -6.56
C GLU A 211 -6.24 14.64 -8.07
N ASP A 212 -6.56 13.41 -8.49
CA ASP A 212 -6.53 13.04 -9.91
C ASP A 212 -7.94 12.94 -10.49
N VAL A 213 -8.37 13.99 -11.21
CA VAL A 213 -9.65 13.99 -11.94
C VAL A 213 -9.56 13.10 -13.19
N GLU A 214 -8.39 12.98 -13.81
CA GLU A 214 -8.18 12.19 -15.03
C GLU A 214 -8.35 10.68 -14.81
N ILE A 215 -8.01 10.17 -13.62
CA ILE A 215 -8.15 8.73 -13.32
C ILE A 215 -9.63 8.34 -13.10
N MET A 216 -10.50 9.30 -12.76
CA MET A 216 -11.94 9.04 -12.63
C MET A 216 -12.68 8.91 -13.97
N CYS A 217 -12.01 9.21 -15.09
CA CYS A 217 -12.56 9.11 -16.44
C CYS A 217 -12.47 7.69 -17.02
N PHE A 218 -11.85 6.74 -16.33
CA PHE A 218 -11.93 5.32 -16.66
C PHE A 218 -13.16 4.69 -15.97
N SER A 219 -14.33 4.90 -16.58
CA SER A 219 -15.55 4.15 -16.32
C SER A 219 -16.43 4.15 -17.55
#